data_AF-A0A2R6J0W3-F1
#
_entry.id   AF-A0A2R6J0W3-F1
#
_cell.length_a   1.000
_cell.length_b   1.000
_cell.length_c   1.000
_cell.angle_alpha   90.00
_cell.angle_beta   90.00
_cell.angle_gamma   90.00
#
_symmetry.space_group_name_H-M   'P 1'
#
loop_
_entity.id
_entity.type
_entity.pdbx_description
1 polymer ?
#
loop_
_entity_poly.entity_id
_entity_poly.type
_entity_poly.pdbx_seq_one_letter_code
_entity_poly.pdbx_strand_id
1 'polypeptide(L)'
;MTKDILDTNRRSILSVALATLVLLSAGTAVTFTASAAGSTTVSLSPSDQRVESGNTTTYEIVVENTDNGIGTTNANVTIADPSVGKITDLTIAGEAANQNVDIADDGSGVSFDAIYFGSALSDDPNGVTIATVTVEGTAAGSSDLSLDVTEISDAAGEVY
;
A
#
# COMPACT_ATOMS: atom_id res chain seq x y z
N MET A 1 -1.38 -56.21 11.86
CA MET A 1 -0.10 -55.58 11.46
C MET A 1 -0.48 -54.40 10.59
N THR A 2 -0.66 -53.25 11.25
CA THR A 2 -1.20 -52.01 10.68
C THR A 2 -0.03 -51.11 10.29
N LYS A 3 -0.08 -50.54 9.08
CA LYS A 3 0.74 -49.41 8.60
C LYS A 3 -0.22 -48.62 7.70
N ASP A 4 -0.74 -47.48 8.17
CA ASP A 4 -0.11 -46.15 8.14
C ASP A 4 0.14 -45.68 6.70
N ILE A 5 -0.22 -44.48 6.25
CA ILE A 5 -0.82 -43.27 6.82
C ILE A 5 -1.43 -42.53 5.60
N LEU A 6 -2.65 -42.00 5.72
CA LEU A 6 -3.16 -41.00 4.78
C LEU A 6 -2.32 -39.74 4.96
N ASP A 7 -1.53 -39.38 3.96
CA ASP A 7 -0.91 -38.07 3.91
C ASP A 7 -1.84 -37.15 3.10
N THR A 8 -2.71 -36.42 3.79
CA THR A 8 -3.58 -35.41 3.18
C THR A 8 -3.54 -34.14 4.02
N ASN A 9 -3.10 -33.09 3.33
CA ASN A 9 -3.23 -31.67 3.65
C ASN A 9 -2.45 -31.14 4.85
N ARG A 10 -1.26 -30.64 4.51
CA ARG A 10 -0.61 -29.52 5.21
C ARG A 10 -1.58 -28.34 5.30
N ARG A 11 -1.90 -28.01 6.54
CA ARG A 11 -2.54 -26.77 6.95
C ARG A 11 -1.52 -25.63 6.81
N SER A 12 -1.90 -24.54 6.15
CA SER A 12 -1.70 -23.22 6.74
C SER A 12 -2.73 -22.26 6.15
N ILE A 13 -3.61 -21.81 7.04
CA ILE A 13 -4.68 -20.85 6.80
C ILE A 13 -4.09 -19.55 7.31
N LEU A 14 -3.84 -18.58 6.45
CA LEU A 14 -3.55 -17.19 6.86
C LEU A 14 -4.66 -16.33 6.29
N SER A 15 -5.66 -16.14 7.13
CA SER A 15 -6.75 -15.20 6.96
C SER A 15 -6.22 -13.79 7.18
N VAL A 16 -6.35 -12.89 6.21
CA VAL A 16 -6.35 -11.44 6.48
C VAL A 16 -7.81 -11.02 6.56
N ALA A 17 -8.21 -10.61 7.76
CA ALA A 17 -9.55 -10.18 8.07
C ALA A 17 -9.78 -8.77 7.51
N LEU A 18 -10.59 -8.66 6.45
CA LEU A 18 -11.12 -7.39 5.99
C LEU A 18 -12.18 -6.91 6.99
N ALA A 19 -11.82 -5.98 7.87
CA ALA A 19 -12.76 -5.36 8.80
C ALA A 19 -13.53 -4.24 8.09
N THR A 20 -14.66 -4.56 7.45
CA THR A 20 -15.62 -3.55 6.98
C THR A 20 -16.57 -3.17 8.11
N LEU A 21 -16.24 -2.13 8.87
CA LEU A 21 -17.19 -1.48 9.77
C LEU A 21 -17.92 -0.37 9.01
N VAL A 22 -19.09 -0.68 8.45
CA VAL A 22 -19.98 0.31 7.85
C VAL A 22 -20.92 0.85 8.93
N LEU A 23 -20.54 1.97 9.55
CA LEU A 23 -21.44 2.79 10.36
C LEU A 23 -22.14 3.78 9.44
N LEU A 24 -23.35 3.45 8.97
CA LEU A 24 -24.17 4.37 8.16
C LEU A 24 -24.62 5.56 9.03
N SER A 25 -23.87 6.66 8.99
CA SER A 25 -24.31 7.96 9.48
C SER A 25 -24.31 8.93 8.31
N ALA A 26 -25.33 9.78 8.15
CA ALA A 26 -25.45 10.70 7.02
C ALA A 26 -24.47 11.88 7.14
N GLY A 27 -23.17 11.58 7.19
CA GLY A 27 -22.07 12.55 7.30
C GLY A 27 -21.64 13.11 5.95
N THR A 28 -20.94 14.25 5.99
CA THR A 28 -20.22 14.79 4.83
C THR A 28 -19.07 13.86 4.45
N ALA A 29 -18.96 13.47 3.19
CA ALA A 29 -17.97 12.52 2.71
C ALA A 29 -17.11 13.11 1.59
N VAL A 30 -15.93 12.52 1.43
CA VAL A 30 -14.89 12.89 0.48
C VAL A 30 -14.64 11.72 -0.45
N THR A 31 -14.38 12.02 -1.72
CA THR A 31 -13.93 11.01 -2.69
C THR A 31 -12.45 11.22 -2.96
N PHE A 32 -11.66 10.15 -2.92
CA PHE A 32 -10.26 10.15 -3.32
C PHE A 32 -10.09 9.31 -4.59
N THR A 33 -9.38 9.85 -5.57
CA THR A 33 -9.06 9.20 -6.85
C THR A 33 -7.56 8.99 -6.95
N ALA A 34 -7.13 7.73 -7.05
CA ALA A 34 -5.74 7.35 -6.99
C ALA A 34 -5.11 7.26 -8.40
N SER A 35 -3.89 7.77 -8.56
CA SER A 35 -3.12 7.70 -9.80
C SER A 35 -1.66 7.37 -9.53
N ALA A 36 -0.97 6.75 -10.49
CA ALA A 36 0.45 6.42 -10.38
C ALA A 36 1.22 6.87 -11.62
N ALA A 37 2.49 7.23 -11.44
CA ALA A 37 3.43 7.62 -12.50
C ALA A 37 4.67 6.71 -12.50
N GLY A 38 5.04 6.11 -13.65
CA GLY A 38 6.24 5.26 -13.81
C GLY A 38 6.21 4.29 -15.00
N SER A 39 7.36 3.70 -15.35
CA SER A 39 7.53 2.68 -16.42
C SER A 39 7.30 1.24 -15.98
N THR A 40 7.52 0.92 -14.70
CA THR A 40 6.99 -0.26 -14.03
C THR A 40 5.54 0.02 -13.64
N THR A 41 4.62 -0.94 -13.79
CA THR A 41 3.22 -0.76 -13.38
C THR A 41 3.11 -0.81 -11.85
N VAL A 42 3.51 0.28 -11.20
CA VAL A 42 3.21 0.54 -9.79
C VAL A 42 1.87 1.23 -9.73
N SER A 43 1.01 0.82 -8.80
CA SER A 43 -0.34 1.37 -8.69
C SER A 43 -0.77 1.56 -7.24
N LEU A 44 -1.77 2.42 -7.05
CA LEU A 44 -2.51 2.55 -5.80
C LEU A 44 -3.80 1.72 -5.92
N SER A 45 -4.06 0.87 -4.94
CA SER A 45 -5.25 0.03 -4.86
C SER A 45 -6.01 0.28 -3.56
N PRO A 46 -7.34 0.50 -3.60
CA PRO A 46 -8.18 0.60 -4.80
C PRO A 46 -7.97 1.92 -5.56
N SER A 47 -8.49 2.02 -6.79
CA SER A 47 -8.38 3.24 -7.62
C SER A 47 -9.16 4.44 -7.09
N ASP A 48 -10.20 4.19 -6.29
CA ASP A 48 -11.04 5.22 -5.72
C ASP A 48 -11.64 4.76 -4.40
N GLN A 49 -11.84 5.69 -3.47
CA GLN A 49 -12.58 5.46 -2.22
C GLN A 49 -13.45 6.64 -1.87
N ARG A 50 -14.52 6.34 -1.13
CA ARG A 50 -15.33 7.33 -0.44
C ARG A 50 -15.16 7.18 1.06
N VAL A 51 -14.83 8.27 1.73
CA VAL A 51 -14.54 8.30 3.17
C VAL A 51 -15.40 9.37 3.83
N GLU A 52 -16.02 9.04 4.95
CA GLU A 52 -16.73 10.04 5.76
C GLU A 52 -15.71 10.96 6.46
N SER A 53 -16.05 12.24 6.63
CA SER A 53 -15.21 13.17 7.39
C SER A 53 -15.00 12.67 8.82
N GLY A 54 -13.75 12.69 9.27
CA GLY A 54 -13.29 12.15 10.56
C GLY A 54 -12.96 10.66 10.55
N ASN A 55 -13.22 9.94 9.45
CA ASN A 55 -12.84 8.54 9.28
C ASN A 55 -11.60 8.40 8.40
N THR A 56 -10.95 7.24 8.50
CA THR A 56 -9.78 6.87 7.70
C THR A 56 -10.10 5.75 6.71
N THR A 57 -9.36 5.72 5.61
CA THR A 57 -9.27 4.59 4.66
C THR A 57 -7.82 4.28 4.34
N THR A 58 -7.58 3.18 3.62
CA THR A 58 -6.23 2.76 3.23
C THR A 58 -6.11 2.55 1.73
N TYR A 59 -4.91 2.81 1.20
CA TYR A 59 -4.49 2.51 -0.16
C TYR A 59 -3.21 1.67 -0.13
N GLU A 60 -3.19 0.55 -0.84
CA GLU A 60 -2.01 -0.28 -1.04
C GLU A 60 -1.21 0.23 -2.23
N ILE A 61 0.11 0.28 -2.10
CA ILE A 61 1.04 0.52 -3.20
C ILE A 61 1.50 -0.84 -3.72
N VAL A 62 1.09 -1.18 -4.94
CA VAL A 62 1.30 -2.51 -5.53
C VAL A 62 2.22 -2.40 -6.74
N VAL A 63 3.27 -3.20 -6.75
CA VAL A 63 4.18 -3.39 -7.89
C VAL A 63 3.77 -4.65 -8.63
N GLU A 64 3.34 -4.53 -9.89
CA GLU A 64 3.00 -5.68 -10.72
C GLU A 64 4.22 -6.19 -11.51
N ASN A 65 4.17 -7.47 -11.92
CA ASN A 65 5.17 -8.10 -12.79
C ASN A 65 6.60 -8.05 -12.25
N THR A 66 6.77 -8.20 -10.92
CA THR A 66 8.11 -8.34 -10.32
C THR A 66 8.76 -9.64 -10.77
N ASP A 67 10.07 -9.57 -10.97
CA ASP A 67 10.93 -10.73 -11.20
C ASP A 67 12.13 -10.62 -10.26
N ASN A 68 12.39 -11.68 -9.49
CA ASN A 68 13.43 -11.74 -8.46
C ASN A 68 13.14 -10.93 -7.17
N GLY A 69 11.88 -10.63 -6.87
CA GLY A 69 11.45 -9.94 -5.66
C GLY A 69 11.94 -8.48 -5.58
N ILE A 70 11.55 -7.76 -4.53
CA ILE A 70 11.88 -6.33 -4.35
C ILE A 70 13.16 -6.17 -3.51
N GLY A 71 14.09 -5.35 -3.98
CA GLY A 71 15.34 -4.98 -3.29
C GLY A 71 15.35 -3.57 -2.74
N THR A 72 14.91 -2.57 -3.51
CA THR A 72 14.74 -1.18 -3.04
C THR A 72 13.40 -0.61 -3.46
N THR A 73 12.89 0.32 -2.65
CA THR A 73 11.73 1.15 -2.99
C THR A 73 12.01 2.59 -2.58
N ASN A 74 11.66 3.55 -3.43
CA ASN A 74 11.67 4.97 -3.13
C ASN A 74 10.53 5.64 -3.90
N ALA A 75 9.55 6.17 -3.18
CA ALA A 75 8.39 6.80 -3.78
C ALA A 75 7.73 7.82 -2.85
N ASN A 76 6.85 8.62 -3.45
CA ASN A 76 6.13 9.69 -2.81
C ASN A 76 4.64 9.56 -3.10
N VAL A 77 3.80 9.80 -2.10
CA VAL A 77 2.35 9.89 -2.27
C VAL A 77 1.88 11.28 -1.85
N THR A 78 1.01 11.89 -2.65
CA THR A 78 0.55 13.27 -2.44
C THR A 78 -0.97 13.39 -2.59
N ILE A 79 -1.58 14.26 -1.78
CA ILE A 79 -2.98 14.66 -1.87
C ILE A 79 -3.06 16.01 -2.57
N ALA A 80 -3.81 16.08 -3.66
CA ALA A 80 -3.94 17.30 -4.47
C ALA A 80 -4.64 18.46 -3.72
N ASP A 81 -5.64 18.16 -2.89
CA ASP A 81 -6.36 19.12 -2.06
C ASP A 81 -6.32 18.72 -0.57
N PRO A 82 -5.35 19.24 0.22
CA PRO A 82 -5.23 18.93 1.64
C PRO A 82 -6.35 19.57 2.49
N SER A 83 -7.22 20.40 1.92
CA SER A 83 -8.37 20.95 2.66
C SER A 83 -9.48 19.93 2.88
N VAL A 84 -9.50 18.84 2.10
CA VAL A 84 -10.52 17.79 2.17
C VAL A 84 -9.99 16.44 2.65
N GLY A 85 -8.68 16.26 2.74
CA GLY A 85 -8.06 15.03 3.24
C GLY A 85 -6.63 15.22 3.73
N LYS A 86 -6.14 14.26 4.51
CA LYS A 86 -4.73 14.22 4.95
C LYS A 86 -4.22 12.78 5.03
N ILE A 87 -2.95 12.58 4.69
CA ILE A 87 -2.22 11.34 4.96
C ILE A 87 -1.86 11.33 6.44
N THR A 88 -2.25 10.27 7.16
CA THR A 88 -2.02 10.15 8.59
C THR A 88 -1.00 9.09 8.96
N ASP A 89 -0.75 8.14 8.07
CA ASP A 89 0.21 7.06 8.28
C ASP A 89 0.66 6.42 6.96
N LEU A 90 1.83 5.79 6.98
CA LEU A 90 2.29 4.87 5.94
C LEU A 90 3.04 3.71 6.60
N THR A 91 2.56 2.50 6.33
CA THR A 91 3.22 1.27 6.78
C THR A 91 3.95 0.61 5.61
N ILE A 92 5.25 0.41 5.74
CA ILE A 92 6.07 -0.33 4.77
C ILE A 92 5.84 -1.83 4.97
N ALA A 93 5.71 -2.58 3.87
CA ALA A 93 5.47 -4.01 3.87
C ALA A 93 6.79 -4.81 3.95
N GLY A 94 6.70 -6.05 4.44
CA GLY A 94 7.86 -6.92 4.60
C GLY A 94 8.81 -6.48 5.73
N GLU A 95 9.92 -7.19 5.85
CA GLU A 95 10.94 -6.94 6.87
C GLU A 95 12.12 -6.19 6.22
N ALA A 96 11.97 -4.88 6.06
CA ALA A 96 13.03 -4.03 5.50
C ALA A 96 14.25 -4.00 6.43
N ALA A 97 15.45 -4.08 5.85
CA ALA A 97 16.70 -3.95 6.59
C ALA A 97 16.99 -2.50 6.97
N ASN A 98 16.52 -1.56 6.15
CA ASN A 98 16.48 -0.14 6.43
C ASN A 98 15.21 0.44 5.83
N GLN A 99 14.61 1.40 6.51
CA GLN A 99 13.42 2.08 6.03
C GLN A 99 13.32 3.48 6.62
N ASN A 100 12.70 4.37 5.88
CA ASN A 100 12.34 5.70 6.33
C ASN A 100 10.96 6.08 5.78
N VAL A 101 10.19 6.79 6.61
CA VAL A 101 8.88 7.33 6.28
C VAL A 101 8.83 8.74 6.81
N ASP A 102 8.51 9.70 5.95
CA ASP A 102 8.43 11.12 6.29
C ASP A 102 7.10 11.68 5.78
N ILE A 103 6.19 11.98 6.72
CA ILE A 103 4.87 12.55 6.43
C ILE A 103 4.98 14.07 6.65
N ALA A 104 4.54 14.85 5.66
CA ALA A 104 4.51 16.30 5.76
C ALA A 104 3.64 16.75 6.95
N ASP A 105 4.04 17.84 7.62
CA ASP A 105 3.32 18.36 8.81
C ASP A 105 1.83 18.64 8.56
N ASP A 106 1.46 19.00 7.33
CA ASP A 106 0.08 19.28 6.92
C ASP A 106 -0.66 18.03 6.39
N GLY A 107 0.02 16.88 6.32
CA GLY A 107 -0.49 15.62 5.79
C GLY A 107 -0.76 15.65 4.28
N SER A 108 -0.25 16.66 3.55
CA SER A 108 -0.41 16.76 2.09
C SER A 108 0.39 15.71 1.31
N GLY A 109 1.39 15.09 1.94
CA GLY A 109 2.21 14.08 1.30
C GLY A 109 3.01 13.23 2.28
N VAL A 110 3.51 12.11 1.75
CA VAL A 110 4.44 11.21 2.43
C VAL A 110 5.50 10.76 1.45
N SER A 111 6.75 10.73 1.91
CA SER A 111 7.86 10.11 1.19
C SER A 111 8.27 8.86 1.95
N PHE A 112 8.62 7.80 1.24
CA PHE A 112 9.13 6.59 1.88
C PHE A 112 10.21 5.94 1.04
N ASP A 113 11.15 5.33 1.75
CA ASP A 113 12.20 4.51 1.17
C ASP A 113 12.44 3.26 2.02
N ALA A 114 12.84 2.17 1.36
CA ALA A 114 13.16 0.92 2.02
C ALA A 114 14.20 0.13 1.23
N ILE A 115 15.01 -0.62 1.96
CA ILE A 115 16.01 -1.55 1.43
C ILE A 115 15.73 -2.93 2.02
N TYR A 116 15.67 -3.93 1.15
CA TYR A 116 15.38 -5.31 1.47
C TYR A 116 16.58 -6.21 1.14
N PHE A 117 16.70 -7.32 1.86
CA PHE A 117 17.68 -8.36 1.57
C PHE A 117 17.02 -9.72 1.45
N GLY A 118 17.57 -10.58 0.59
CA GLY A 118 17.06 -11.92 0.39
C GLY A 118 15.63 -11.91 -0.14
N SER A 119 14.75 -12.71 0.46
CA SER A 119 13.37 -12.92 0.00
C SER A 119 12.33 -12.15 0.82
N ALA A 120 12.72 -11.01 1.42
CA ALA A 120 11.86 -10.23 2.34
C ALA A 120 10.56 -9.74 1.67
N LEU A 121 10.62 -9.43 0.37
CA LEU A 121 9.48 -9.18 -0.50
C LEU A 121 9.65 -10.03 -1.76
N SER A 122 9.08 -11.23 -1.76
CA SER A 122 9.18 -12.17 -2.88
C SER A 122 8.12 -11.87 -3.95
N ASP A 123 8.33 -12.39 -5.15
CA ASP A 123 7.37 -12.24 -6.25
C ASP A 123 5.98 -12.80 -5.90
N ASP A 124 4.95 -12.08 -6.34
CA ASP A 124 3.55 -12.50 -6.27
C ASP A 124 2.90 -12.30 -7.66
N PRO A 125 2.26 -13.33 -8.24
CA PRO A 125 1.56 -13.21 -9.52
C PRO A 125 0.40 -12.21 -9.52
N ASN A 126 -0.10 -11.79 -8.35
CA ASN A 126 -1.13 -10.77 -8.19
C ASN A 126 -0.56 -9.37 -7.88
N GLY A 127 0.77 -9.22 -7.92
CA GLY A 127 1.47 -8.00 -7.55
C GLY A 127 1.94 -8.01 -6.09
N VAL A 128 3.06 -7.34 -5.85
CA VAL A 128 3.70 -7.24 -4.53
C VAL A 128 3.28 -5.92 -3.90
N THR A 129 2.60 -5.98 -2.75
CA THR A 129 2.32 -4.79 -1.95
C THR A 129 3.59 -4.36 -1.22
N ILE A 130 4.06 -3.13 -1.46
CA ILE A 130 5.29 -2.59 -0.86
C ILE A 130 5.01 -1.64 0.30
N ALA A 131 3.83 -1.02 0.34
CA ALA A 131 3.40 -0.16 1.44
C ALA A 131 1.88 0.01 1.47
N THR A 132 1.35 0.44 2.60
CA THR A 132 -0.05 0.82 2.79
C THR A 132 -0.12 2.24 3.35
N VAL A 133 -0.78 3.14 2.62
CA VAL A 133 -1.02 4.53 2.99
C VAL A 133 -2.36 4.64 3.71
N THR A 134 -2.42 5.34 4.84
CA THR A 134 -3.67 5.67 5.53
C THR A 134 -4.03 7.13 5.28
N VAL A 135 -5.27 7.37 4.85
CA VAL A 135 -5.81 8.69 4.52
C VAL A 135 -7.05 8.97 5.35
N GLU A 136 -7.11 10.13 6.00
CA GLU A 136 -8.30 10.63 6.68
C GLU A 136 -9.06 11.61 5.79
N GLY A 137 -10.38 11.44 5.68
CA GLY A 137 -11.25 12.46 5.10
C GLY A 137 -11.49 13.57 6.12
N THR A 138 -11.23 14.83 5.79
CA THR A 138 -11.37 15.96 6.74
C THR A 138 -12.59 16.81 6.45
N ALA A 139 -12.98 17.00 5.19
CA ALA A 139 -14.13 17.80 4.80
C ALA A 139 -14.75 17.30 3.49
N ALA A 140 -16.03 17.58 3.26
CA ALA A 140 -16.71 17.16 2.03
C ALA A 140 -16.03 17.72 0.77
N GLY A 141 -15.82 16.87 -0.24
CA GLY A 141 -15.17 17.26 -1.49
C GLY A 141 -14.63 16.09 -2.27
N SER A 142 -13.64 16.36 -3.12
CA SER A 142 -12.90 15.35 -3.88
C SER A 142 -11.45 15.78 -3.98
N SER A 143 -10.52 14.85 -3.87
CA SER A 143 -9.09 15.08 -4.12
C SER A 143 -8.47 13.90 -4.86
N ASP A 144 -7.47 14.16 -5.68
CA ASP A 144 -6.62 13.10 -6.19
C ASP A 144 -5.58 12.69 -5.12
N LEU A 145 -5.19 11.42 -5.15
CA LEU A 145 -4.07 10.82 -4.43
C LEU A 145 -3.07 10.31 -5.48
N SER A 146 -1.89 10.92 -5.58
CA SER A 146 -0.93 10.61 -6.63
C SER A 146 0.32 9.97 -6.08
N LEU A 147 0.73 8.86 -6.70
CA LEU A 147 1.98 8.14 -6.46
C LEU A 147 3.01 8.55 -7.52
N ASP A 148 4.16 9.02 -7.06
CA ASP A 148 5.35 9.32 -7.86
C ASP A 148 6.47 8.37 -7.44
N VAL A 149 6.94 7.54 -8.38
CA VAL A 149 7.96 6.51 -8.11
C VAL A 149 9.33 7.03 -8.53
N THR A 150 10.24 7.15 -7.58
CA THR A 150 11.63 7.52 -7.85
C THR A 150 12.46 6.32 -8.29
N GLU A 151 12.37 5.21 -7.55
CA GLU A 151 13.11 3.99 -7.84
C GLU A 151 12.42 2.77 -7.24
N ILE A 152 12.36 1.67 -7.98
CA ILE A 152 12.12 0.33 -7.45
C ILE A 152 13.12 -0.61 -8.11
N SER A 153 13.85 -1.40 -7.33
CA SER A 153 14.76 -2.41 -7.85
C SER A 153 14.36 -3.82 -7.42
N ASP A 154 14.87 -4.81 -8.14
CA ASP A 154 14.85 -6.20 -7.71
C ASP A 154 15.87 -6.48 -6.58
N ALA A 155 15.84 -7.69 -6.01
CA ALA A 155 16.77 -8.10 -4.95
C ALA A 155 18.24 -8.21 -5.39
N ALA A 156 18.53 -8.16 -6.69
CA ALA A 156 19.89 -8.09 -7.25
C ALA A 156 20.37 -6.65 -7.48
N GLY A 157 19.47 -5.66 -7.36
CA GLY A 157 19.73 -4.24 -7.56
C GLY A 157 19.48 -3.76 -8.99
N GLU A 158 18.80 -4.55 -9.83
CA GLU A 158 18.36 -4.09 -11.16
C GLU A 158 17.07 -3.29 -11.02
N VAL A 159 17.03 -2.08 -11.56
CA VAL A 159 15.85 -1.20 -11.50
C VAL A 159 14.78 -1.70 -12.47
N TYR A 160 13.52 -1.73 -12.01
CA TYR A 160 12.37 -2.07 -12.85
C TYR A 160 11.91 -0.95 -13.78
#